data_AF-A0A955IJ50-F1
#
_entry.id   AF-A0A955IJ50-F1
#
_cell.length_a   1.000
_cell.length_b   1.000
_cell.length_c   1.000
_cell.angle_alpha   90.00
_cell.angle_beta   90.00
_cell.angle_gamma   90.00
#
_symmetry.space_group_name_H-M   'P 1'
#
loop_
_entity.id
_entity.type
_entity.pdbx_description
1 polymer ?
#
loop_
_entity_poly.entity_id
_entity_poly.type
_entity_poly.pdbx_seq_one_letter_code
_entity_poly.pdbx_strand_id
1 'polypeptide(L)'
;MRTRCSVALAMAAGLALAAAPALAQGGRNNAQDFPPFDQTIEGYEKVTGQDGSLWTLYVRERDAQVLAELPRNFESQRLFIYGMVAEGNPLAGVGGIGNDNENYCKWQRIGNRLALVSPELEYRTTGDAESRRSVEMMYTDQVILSVPIVTMGPGGGPVIDLDGLFLGQASRFFGGAASGIDISLARVSKTRAFPNNLIVGFRAPMGTASRNPFGGPTLGGGARFTELLYTIQVLPENTGYRPRPGDPRMGYFGTAFNDLSRTVRDNDTWVRYITRWNIQKADPNLAMSPPREPLVWYIEHTVPIRYRRYIREGVLEWNKAFEQVGIANAIEVRQQD
;
A
#
# COMPACT_ATOMS: atom_id res chain seq x y z
N MET A 1 -43.06 -52.91 -68.19
CA MET A 1 -42.70 -52.37 -69.52
C MET A 1 -42.31 -50.91 -69.32
N ARG A 2 -41.03 -50.58 -69.58
CA ARG A 2 -40.35 -49.26 -69.83
C ARG A 2 -41.16 -47.98 -69.53
N THR A 3 -40.69 -46.88 -68.93
CA THR A 3 -39.38 -46.19 -68.73
C THR A 3 -39.78 -44.88 -67.97
N ARG A 4 -39.03 -44.28 -67.05
CA ARG A 4 -37.84 -43.42 -67.25
C ARG A 4 -37.27 -43.10 -65.86
N CYS A 5 -35.97 -43.30 -65.67
CA CYS A 5 -35.19 -42.75 -64.56
C CYS A 5 -34.51 -41.45 -65.00
N SER A 6 -34.59 -40.42 -64.16
CA SER A 6 -33.85 -39.17 -64.28
C SER A 6 -32.73 -39.19 -63.24
N VAL A 7 -31.48 -39.03 -63.69
CA VAL A 7 -30.28 -38.94 -62.87
C VAL A 7 -30.03 -37.47 -62.57
N ALA A 8 -29.94 -37.10 -61.29
CA ALA A 8 -29.37 -35.83 -60.85
C ALA A 8 -28.24 -36.13 -59.85
N LEU A 9 -27.05 -35.70 -60.22
CA LEU A 9 -25.78 -35.86 -59.51
C LEU A 9 -25.71 -34.77 -58.42
N ALA A 10 -25.53 -35.15 -57.15
CA ALA A 10 -25.24 -34.21 -56.06
C ALA A 10 -23.88 -34.56 -55.45
N MET A 11 -22.93 -33.62 -55.54
CA MET A 11 -21.62 -33.67 -54.89
C MET A 11 -21.78 -33.59 -53.37
N ALA A 12 -21.18 -34.55 -52.64
CA ALA A 12 -21.01 -34.48 -51.20
C ALA A 12 -19.73 -33.68 -50.89
N ALA A 13 -19.88 -32.49 -50.31
CA ALA A 13 -18.79 -31.75 -49.68
C ALA A 13 -18.65 -32.24 -48.23
N GLY A 14 -17.51 -32.85 -47.91
CA GLY A 14 -17.16 -33.24 -46.54
C GLY A 14 -16.77 -32.03 -45.70
N LEU A 15 -17.54 -31.73 -44.65
CA LEU A 15 -17.09 -30.86 -43.58
C LEU A 15 -16.17 -31.66 -42.64
N ALA A 16 -14.90 -31.27 -42.59
CA ALA A 16 -14.00 -31.67 -41.51
C ALA A 16 -14.41 -30.94 -40.23
N LEU A 17 -14.91 -31.68 -39.23
CA LEU A 17 -15.07 -31.17 -37.86
C LEU A 17 -13.67 -31.01 -37.25
N ALA A 18 -13.21 -29.77 -37.10
CA ALA A 18 -12.07 -29.47 -36.25
C ALA A 18 -12.48 -29.71 -34.79
N ALA A 19 -11.77 -30.62 -34.11
CA ALA A 19 -11.95 -30.86 -32.68
C ALA A 19 -11.55 -29.60 -31.90
N ALA A 20 -12.51 -29.01 -31.17
CA ALA A 20 -12.22 -27.98 -30.19
C ALA A 20 -11.38 -28.57 -29.04
N PRO A 21 -10.37 -27.86 -28.52
CA PRO A 21 -9.66 -28.33 -27.34
C PRO A 21 -10.64 -28.38 -26.17
N ALA A 22 -10.75 -29.56 -25.56
CA ALA A 22 -11.54 -29.78 -24.36
C ALA A 22 -11.04 -28.84 -23.25
N LEU A 23 -11.91 -27.94 -22.80
CA LEU A 23 -11.75 -27.20 -21.56
C LEU A 23 -11.62 -28.22 -20.43
N ALA A 24 -10.40 -28.41 -19.94
CA ALA A 24 -10.15 -29.16 -18.72
C ALA A 24 -10.93 -28.48 -17.58
N GLN A 25 -12.00 -29.13 -17.13
CA GLN A 25 -12.64 -28.80 -15.85
C GLN A 25 -11.67 -29.20 -14.74
N GLY A 26 -10.77 -28.28 -14.39
CA GLY A 26 -9.91 -28.40 -13.22
C GLY A 26 -10.73 -28.16 -11.95
N GLY A 27 -11.02 -29.24 -11.23
CA GLY A 27 -11.58 -29.18 -9.88
C GLY A 27 -10.65 -28.39 -8.95
N ARG A 28 -11.22 -27.47 -8.17
CA ARG A 28 -10.52 -26.68 -7.16
C ARG A 28 -10.16 -27.57 -5.95
N ASN A 29 -8.96 -28.16 -5.97
CA ASN A 29 -8.32 -28.75 -4.79
C ASN A 29 -7.14 -27.86 -4.35
N ASN A 30 -7.21 -27.32 -3.14
CA ASN A 30 -6.57 -26.05 -2.76
C ASN A 30 -5.31 -26.18 -1.85
N ALA A 31 -4.60 -27.30 -1.87
CA ALA A 31 -3.46 -27.52 -0.95
C ALA A 31 -2.25 -28.30 -1.50
N GLN A 32 -2.20 -28.69 -2.78
CA GLN A 32 -1.18 -29.64 -3.27
C GLN A 32 -0.38 -29.20 -4.52
N ASP A 33 -0.26 -27.89 -4.80
CA ASP A 33 0.38 -27.38 -6.03
C ASP A 33 1.56 -26.41 -5.83
N PHE A 34 2.07 -26.25 -4.60
CA PHE A 34 3.21 -25.35 -4.36
C PHE A 34 4.52 -26.11 -4.16
N PRO A 35 5.65 -25.63 -4.70
CA PRO A 35 6.97 -26.19 -4.40
C PRO A 35 7.23 -26.24 -2.87
N PRO A 36 8.02 -27.21 -2.39
CA PRO A 36 8.40 -27.28 -0.97
C PRO A 36 9.07 -25.98 -0.50
N PHE A 37 8.74 -25.57 0.72
CA PHE A 37 9.28 -24.33 1.32
C PHE A 37 10.81 -24.31 1.28
N ASP A 38 11.46 -25.36 1.80
CA ASP A 38 12.93 -25.45 1.89
C ASP A 38 13.63 -25.35 0.52
N GLN A 39 12.99 -25.81 -0.55
CA GLN A 39 13.51 -25.67 -1.92
C GLN A 39 13.32 -24.24 -2.44
N THR A 40 12.21 -23.59 -2.09
CA THR A 40 11.87 -22.25 -2.57
C THR A 40 12.75 -21.19 -1.91
N ILE A 41 13.09 -21.37 -0.62
CA ILE A 41 13.95 -20.45 0.12
C ILE A 41 15.45 -20.75 -0.04
N GLU A 42 15.83 -21.71 -0.87
CA GLU A 42 17.23 -22.08 -1.05
C GLU A 42 18.06 -20.87 -1.52
N GLY A 43 19.14 -20.58 -0.80
CA GLY A 43 20.02 -19.44 -1.06
C GLY A 43 19.46 -18.08 -0.63
N TYR A 44 18.33 -18.04 0.07
CA TYR A 44 17.85 -16.85 0.76
C TYR A 44 18.32 -16.83 2.22
N GLU A 45 18.62 -15.64 2.72
CA GLU A 45 18.91 -15.39 4.11
C GLU A 45 17.67 -14.84 4.81
N LYS A 46 17.30 -15.45 5.94
CA LYS A 46 16.19 -14.97 6.75
C LYS A 46 16.58 -13.65 7.41
N VAL A 47 15.79 -12.60 7.21
CA VAL A 47 16.00 -11.31 7.87
C VAL A 47 15.72 -11.47 9.36
N THR A 48 16.70 -11.11 10.18
CA THR A 48 16.54 -11.08 11.63
C THR A 48 15.68 -9.88 12.02
N GLY A 49 14.40 -10.14 12.26
CA GLY A 49 13.46 -9.16 12.82
C GLY A 49 13.47 -9.17 14.35
N GLN A 50 12.72 -8.24 14.95
CA GLN A 50 12.32 -8.40 16.35
C GLN A 50 11.38 -9.60 16.49
N ASP A 51 11.39 -10.25 17.65
CA ASP A 51 10.44 -11.33 17.94
C ASP A 51 8.99 -10.89 17.70
N GLY A 52 8.22 -11.75 17.04
CA GLY A 52 6.83 -11.44 16.70
C GLY A 52 6.66 -10.45 15.53
N SER A 53 7.65 -10.34 14.65
CA SER A 53 7.56 -9.53 13.42
C SER A 53 6.28 -9.79 12.62
N LEU A 54 5.72 -8.73 12.01
CA LEU A 54 4.47 -8.75 11.25
C LEU A 54 4.50 -9.87 10.20
N TRP A 55 5.51 -9.85 9.33
CA TRP A 55 5.83 -10.88 8.32
C TRP A 55 7.26 -11.36 8.52
N THR A 56 7.55 -12.57 8.03
CA THR A 56 8.93 -13.08 7.98
C THR A 56 9.52 -12.82 6.60
N LEU A 57 10.66 -12.13 6.53
CA LEU A 57 11.31 -11.78 5.27
C LEU A 57 12.51 -12.70 5.01
N TYR A 58 12.72 -13.04 3.75
CA TYR A 58 13.87 -13.80 3.25
C TYR A 58 14.48 -13.03 2.08
N VAL A 59 15.78 -12.79 2.10
CA VAL A 59 16.47 -11.94 1.13
C VAL A 59 17.55 -12.71 0.40
N ARG A 60 17.67 -12.47 -0.89
CA ARG A 60 18.80 -12.93 -1.68
C ARG A 60 19.41 -11.75 -2.42
N GLU A 61 20.53 -11.26 -1.90
CA GLU A 61 21.08 -9.97 -2.33
C GLU A 61 21.62 -10.00 -3.77
N ARG A 62 22.17 -11.14 -4.22
CA ARG A 62 22.84 -11.27 -5.53
C ARG A 62 21.94 -10.93 -6.73
N ASP A 63 20.63 -11.09 -6.58
CA ASP A 63 19.60 -10.84 -7.59
C ASP A 63 18.47 -9.94 -7.08
N ALA A 64 18.72 -9.25 -5.95
CA ALA A 64 17.79 -8.31 -5.33
C ALA A 64 16.41 -8.89 -4.99
N GLN A 65 16.33 -10.19 -4.71
CA GLN A 65 15.06 -10.85 -4.42
C GLN A 65 14.69 -10.77 -2.94
N VAL A 66 13.41 -10.53 -2.68
CA VAL A 66 12.84 -10.50 -1.32
C VAL A 66 11.55 -11.29 -1.31
N LEU A 67 11.53 -12.40 -0.56
CA LEU A 67 10.31 -13.14 -0.26
C LEU A 67 9.76 -12.73 1.10
N ALA A 68 8.45 -12.77 1.25
CA ALA A 68 7.76 -12.56 2.51
C ALA A 68 6.76 -13.66 2.79
N GLU A 69 6.91 -14.30 3.95
CA GLU A 69 5.90 -15.18 4.54
C GLU A 69 4.93 -14.34 5.38
N LEU A 70 3.66 -14.36 4.97
CA LEU A 70 2.58 -13.69 5.68
C LEU A 70 2.07 -14.58 6.84
N PRO A 71 1.47 -14.00 7.88
CA PRO A 71 0.91 -14.77 8.99
C PRO A 71 -0.36 -15.53 8.56
N ARG A 72 -0.77 -16.56 9.31
CA ARG A 72 -1.98 -17.35 8.97
C ARG A 72 -3.26 -16.52 8.85
N ASN A 73 -3.36 -15.43 9.61
CA ASN A 73 -4.51 -14.53 9.63
C ASN A 73 -4.38 -13.36 8.64
N PHE A 74 -3.53 -13.46 7.61
CA PHE A 74 -3.27 -12.37 6.68
C PHE A 74 -4.53 -11.78 6.01
N GLU A 75 -5.56 -12.58 5.73
CA GLU A 75 -6.81 -12.09 5.11
C GLU A 75 -7.67 -11.22 6.04
N SER A 76 -7.51 -11.36 7.37
CA SER A 76 -8.20 -10.49 8.32
C SER A 76 -7.45 -9.19 8.60
N GLN A 77 -6.19 -9.08 8.17
CA GLN A 77 -5.38 -7.89 8.39
C GLN A 77 -5.80 -6.77 7.47
N ARG A 78 -5.97 -5.58 8.04
CA ARG A 78 -6.05 -4.32 7.30
C ARG A 78 -4.67 -3.69 7.33
N LEU A 79 -4.19 -3.29 6.17
CA LEU A 79 -2.85 -2.78 5.96
C LEU A 79 -2.90 -1.34 5.47
N PHE A 80 -1.87 -0.59 5.83
CA PHE A 80 -1.51 0.66 5.23
C PHE A 80 -0.15 0.49 4.56
N ILE A 81 -0.10 0.67 3.25
CA ILE A 81 1.12 0.64 2.46
C ILE A 81 1.43 2.04 1.99
N TYR A 82 2.60 2.54 2.34
CA TYR A 82 3.12 3.82 1.91
C TYR A 82 4.40 3.63 1.09
N GLY A 83 4.37 4.13 -0.13
CA GLY A 83 5.53 4.18 -1.02
C GLY A 83 6.16 5.58 -1.02
N MET A 84 7.49 5.64 -0.95
CA MET A 84 8.26 6.87 -0.93
C MET A 84 9.52 6.76 -1.79
N VAL A 85 9.80 7.79 -2.59
CA VAL A 85 11.11 8.02 -3.19
C VAL A 85 12.02 8.61 -2.11
N ALA A 86 12.94 7.80 -1.60
CA ALA A 86 13.79 8.13 -0.44
C ALA A 86 15.13 8.75 -0.82
N GLU A 87 15.71 8.38 -1.97
CA GLU A 87 17.00 8.87 -2.44
C GLU A 87 17.03 9.04 -3.98
N GLY A 88 18.05 9.70 -4.52
CA GLY A 88 18.30 9.76 -5.97
C GLY A 88 17.46 10.77 -6.75
N ASN A 89 16.60 11.52 -6.06
CA ASN A 89 15.77 12.61 -6.58
C ASN A 89 15.95 13.87 -5.69
N PRO A 90 16.10 15.11 -6.21
CA PRO A 90 16.27 16.30 -5.38
C PRO A 90 15.07 16.63 -4.50
N LEU A 91 13.92 16.05 -4.82
CA LEU A 91 12.68 16.19 -4.09
C LEU A 91 12.28 14.88 -3.40
N ALA A 92 13.26 13.98 -3.20
CA ALA A 92 13.08 12.80 -2.37
C ALA A 92 12.56 13.22 -0.99
N GLY A 93 11.54 12.50 -0.53
CA GLY A 93 10.80 12.81 0.70
C GLY A 93 9.94 14.07 0.72
N VAL A 94 9.75 14.74 -0.42
CA VAL A 94 8.77 15.83 -0.57
C VAL A 94 7.52 15.31 -1.29
N GLY A 95 6.32 15.68 -0.80
CA GLY A 95 5.04 15.30 -1.42
C GLY A 95 4.92 15.73 -2.89
N GLY A 96 4.07 15.04 -3.67
CA GLY A 96 3.83 15.37 -5.09
C GLY A 96 4.74 14.71 -6.14
N ILE A 97 5.65 13.79 -5.76
CA ILE A 97 6.55 13.05 -6.70
C ILE A 97 6.48 11.55 -6.45
N GLY A 98 5.26 11.01 -6.57
CA GLY A 98 5.00 9.63 -6.16
C GLY A 98 5.24 9.41 -4.66
N ASN A 99 5.12 10.45 -3.84
CA ASN A 99 5.19 10.39 -2.38
C ASN A 99 3.80 10.57 -1.75
N ASP A 100 2.74 10.53 -2.57
CA ASP A 100 1.34 10.60 -2.15
C ASP A 100 0.68 9.20 -2.25
N ASN A 101 1.49 8.15 -2.09
CA ASN A 101 1.13 6.76 -2.39
C ASN A 101 0.58 6.05 -1.14
N GLU A 102 -0.48 6.61 -0.58
CA GLU A 102 -1.16 6.05 0.58
C GLU A 102 -2.16 4.99 0.14
N ASN A 103 -1.94 3.74 0.52
CA ASN A 103 -2.80 2.63 0.13
C ASN A 103 -3.36 1.93 1.36
N TYR A 104 -4.65 2.11 1.61
CA TYR A 104 -5.40 1.29 2.56
C TYR A 104 -5.79 0.00 1.85
N CYS A 105 -5.39 -1.15 2.37
CA CYS A 105 -5.57 -2.40 1.65
C CYS A 105 -5.74 -3.61 2.56
N LYS A 106 -6.20 -4.71 1.97
CA LYS A 106 -6.28 -6.03 2.58
C LYS A 106 -5.84 -7.08 1.57
N TRP A 107 -5.39 -8.22 2.07
CA TRP A 107 -5.10 -9.36 1.22
C TRP A 107 -6.36 -10.19 0.98
N GLN A 108 -6.54 -10.63 -0.25
CA GLN A 108 -7.56 -11.60 -0.61
C GLN A 108 -6.93 -12.73 -1.42
N ARG A 109 -7.07 -13.98 -0.97
CA ARG A 109 -6.60 -15.13 -1.74
C ARG A 109 -7.59 -15.47 -2.84
N ILE A 110 -7.08 -15.58 -4.06
CA ILE A 110 -7.84 -16.01 -5.24
C ILE A 110 -7.05 -17.14 -5.92
N GLY A 111 -7.42 -18.38 -5.60
CA GLY A 111 -6.68 -19.57 -6.04
C GLY A 111 -5.23 -19.55 -5.53
N ASN A 112 -4.27 -19.57 -6.46
CA ASN A 112 -2.84 -19.59 -6.18
C ASN A 112 -2.20 -18.18 -6.22
N ARG A 113 -3.01 -17.13 -6.02
CA ARG A 113 -2.56 -15.73 -6.02
C ARG A 113 -3.12 -15.00 -4.81
N LEU A 114 -2.40 -13.97 -4.38
CA LEU A 114 -2.92 -12.95 -3.48
C LEU A 114 -3.20 -11.68 -4.27
N ALA A 115 -4.42 -11.18 -4.16
CA ALA A 115 -4.80 -9.86 -4.63
C ALA A 115 -4.64 -8.85 -3.49
N LEU A 116 -3.96 -7.74 -3.76
CA LEU A 116 -3.92 -6.60 -2.86
C LEU A 116 -5.12 -5.72 -3.20
N VAL A 117 -6.07 -5.64 -2.27
CA VAL A 117 -7.38 -5.03 -2.52
C VAL A 117 -7.52 -3.78 -1.67
N SER A 118 -7.79 -2.64 -2.30
CA SER A 118 -8.22 -1.41 -1.63
C SER A 118 -9.73 -1.47 -1.40
N PRO A 119 -10.21 -1.32 -0.15
CA PRO A 119 -11.64 -1.20 0.08
C PRO A 119 -12.18 0.09 -0.55
N GLU A 120 -13.43 0.07 -1.00
CA GLU A 120 -14.15 1.28 -1.37
C GLU A 120 -14.44 2.11 -0.09
N LEU A 121 -13.90 3.32 -0.02
CA LEU A 121 -14.00 4.19 1.15
C LEU A 121 -14.59 5.57 0.83
N GLU A 122 -14.69 5.92 -0.45
CA GLU A 122 -15.10 7.22 -0.96
C GLU A 122 -16.62 7.32 -1.04
N TYR A 123 -17.33 6.28 -1.47
CA TYR A 123 -18.79 6.30 -1.60
C TYR A 123 -19.48 5.49 -0.52
N ARG A 124 -20.39 6.14 0.22
CA ARG A 124 -21.12 5.55 1.35
C ARG A 124 -22.57 5.97 1.33
N THR A 125 -23.38 5.30 2.14
CA THR A 125 -24.75 5.70 2.40
C THR A 125 -25.19 5.31 3.80
N THR A 126 -25.90 6.20 4.48
CA THR A 126 -26.63 5.91 5.73
C THR A 126 -28.13 5.73 5.51
N GLY A 127 -28.55 5.68 4.23
CA GLY A 127 -29.94 5.58 3.82
C GLY A 127 -30.56 4.19 4.04
N ASP A 128 -31.68 3.97 3.38
CA ASP A 128 -32.42 2.72 3.44
C ASP A 128 -31.67 1.52 2.82
N ALA A 129 -32.30 0.35 2.88
CA ALA A 129 -31.72 -0.89 2.38
C ALA A 129 -31.46 -0.87 0.86
N GLU A 130 -32.30 -0.19 0.08
CA GLU A 130 -32.15 -0.12 -1.37
C GLU A 130 -30.97 0.78 -1.75
N SER A 131 -30.80 1.90 -1.06
CA SER A 131 -29.62 2.76 -1.21
C SER A 131 -28.34 2.01 -0.85
N ARG A 132 -28.31 1.31 0.29
CA ARG A 132 -27.14 0.49 0.69
C ARG A 132 -26.78 -0.54 -0.36
N ARG A 133 -27.78 -1.29 -0.84
CA ARG A 133 -27.58 -2.30 -1.88
C ARG A 133 -27.05 -1.69 -3.17
N SER A 134 -27.58 -0.53 -3.59
CA SER A 134 -27.11 0.18 -4.77
C SER A 134 -25.64 0.57 -4.64
N VAL A 135 -25.24 1.15 -3.50
CA VAL A 135 -23.84 1.52 -3.25
C VAL A 135 -22.93 0.31 -3.26
N GLU A 136 -23.31 -0.78 -2.58
CA GLU A 136 -22.54 -2.02 -2.55
C GLU A 136 -22.34 -2.66 -3.94
N MET A 137 -23.32 -2.52 -4.84
CA MET A 137 -23.22 -3.05 -6.21
C MET A 137 -22.40 -2.15 -7.14
N MET A 138 -22.49 -0.84 -6.97
CA MET A 138 -21.91 0.14 -7.90
C MET A 138 -20.48 0.54 -7.53
N TYR A 139 -20.17 0.59 -6.23
CA TYR A 139 -18.88 1.02 -5.70
C TYR A 139 -18.22 -0.14 -4.98
N THR A 140 -17.51 -0.96 -5.76
CA THR A 140 -16.85 -2.17 -5.27
C THR A 140 -15.39 -1.92 -4.97
N ASP A 141 -14.82 -2.71 -4.08
CA ASP A 141 -13.39 -2.74 -3.79
C ASP A 141 -12.52 -2.78 -5.08
N GLN A 142 -11.37 -2.11 -5.05
CA GLN A 142 -10.43 -2.05 -6.17
C GLN A 142 -9.28 -3.04 -5.95
N VAL A 143 -8.99 -3.86 -6.96
CA VAL A 143 -7.73 -4.63 -7.00
C VAL A 143 -6.60 -3.70 -7.43
N ILE A 144 -5.65 -3.43 -6.53
CA ILE A 144 -4.46 -2.62 -6.82
C ILE A 144 -3.53 -3.42 -7.74
N LEU A 145 -3.21 -4.65 -7.31
CA LEU A 145 -2.33 -5.59 -8.00
C LEU A 145 -2.58 -7.02 -7.51
N SER A 146 -1.90 -7.99 -8.12
CA SER A 146 -1.83 -9.35 -7.58
C SER A 146 -0.44 -9.94 -7.74
N VAL A 147 -0.12 -10.90 -6.88
CA VAL A 147 1.16 -11.62 -6.81
C VAL A 147 0.89 -13.12 -6.65
N PRO A 148 1.64 -14.01 -7.31
CA PRO A 148 1.51 -15.45 -7.08
C PRO A 148 1.94 -15.83 -5.65
N ILE A 149 1.30 -16.86 -5.11
CA ILE A 149 1.84 -17.56 -3.94
C ILE A 149 2.96 -18.46 -4.45
N VAL A 150 4.19 -18.25 -3.96
CA VAL A 150 5.36 -19.02 -4.43
C VAL A 150 5.52 -20.33 -3.65
N THR A 151 5.17 -20.33 -2.36
CA THR A 151 5.10 -21.52 -1.51
C THR A 151 4.23 -21.25 -0.28
N MET A 152 4.03 -22.26 0.56
CA MET A 152 3.44 -22.10 1.90
C MET A 152 4.56 -22.19 2.94
N GLY A 153 4.63 -21.20 3.83
CA GLY A 153 5.68 -21.14 4.85
C GLY A 153 5.42 -22.03 6.07
N PRO A 154 6.45 -22.27 6.91
CA PRO A 154 6.33 -23.09 8.12
C PRO A 154 5.39 -22.49 9.17
N GLY A 155 5.21 -21.16 9.17
CA GLY A 155 4.20 -20.45 9.94
C GLY A 155 2.77 -20.70 9.46
N GLY A 156 2.57 -21.36 8.32
CA GLY A 156 1.28 -21.77 7.75
C GLY A 156 0.57 -20.70 6.92
N GLY A 157 1.23 -19.58 6.63
CA GLY A 157 0.74 -18.58 5.69
C GLY A 157 1.44 -18.64 4.33
N PRO A 158 0.93 -17.91 3.33
CA PRO A 158 1.51 -17.88 1.99
C PRO A 158 2.83 -17.12 1.98
N VAL A 159 3.76 -17.57 1.14
CA VAL A 159 4.97 -16.82 0.78
C VAL A 159 4.74 -16.12 -0.56
N ILE A 160 5.05 -14.83 -0.62
CA ILE A 160 4.97 -14.01 -1.83
C ILE A 160 6.30 -13.37 -2.17
N ASP A 161 6.47 -13.04 -3.45
CA ASP A 161 7.59 -12.28 -3.99
C ASP A 161 7.33 -10.77 -3.85
N LEU A 162 8.13 -10.10 -3.03
CA LEU A 162 8.04 -8.66 -2.79
C LEU A 162 8.75 -7.84 -3.86
N ASP A 163 9.78 -8.32 -4.53
CA ASP A 163 10.38 -7.59 -5.66
C ASP A 163 9.45 -7.61 -6.87
N GLY A 164 8.82 -8.73 -7.21
CA GLY A 164 7.77 -8.79 -8.22
C GLY A 164 6.54 -7.93 -7.89
N LEU A 165 6.23 -7.75 -6.61
CA LEU A 165 5.15 -6.89 -6.14
C LEU A 165 5.52 -5.41 -6.17
N PHE A 166 6.67 -5.03 -5.62
CA PHE A 166 7.05 -3.63 -5.43
C PHE A 166 7.88 -3.06 -6.57
N LEU A 167 8.92 -3.76 -7.03
CA LEU A 167 9.72 -3.34 -8.18
C LEU A 167 9.02 -3.64 -9.51
N GLY A 168 8.57 -4.88 -9.69
CA GLY A 168 7.91 -5.34 -10.92
C GLY A 168 6.62 -4.59 -11.25
N GLN A 169 5.98 -4.00 -10.24
CA GLN A 169 4.74 -3.24 -10.37
C GLN A 169 4.84 -1.85 -9.73
N ALA A 170 6.04 -1.25 -9.70
CA ALA A 170 6.29 0.05 -9.07
C ALA A 170 5.35 1.16 -9.58
N SER A 171 4.95 1.12 -10.86
CA SER A 171 4.00 2.08 -11.44
C SER A 171 2.59 2.03 -10.82
N ARG A 172 2.21 0.94 -10.14
CA ARG A 172 0.95 0.87 -9.37
C ARG A 172 0.98 1.72 -8.11
N PHE A 173 2.17 1.96 -7.56
CA PHE A 173 2.35 2.82 -6.39
C PHE A 173 2.73 4.23 -6.82
N PHE A 174 3.78 4.36 -7.65
CA PHE A 174 4.40 5.65 -7.98
C PHE A 174 3.89 6.27 -9.30
N GLY A 175 2.94 5.63 -9.98
CA GLY A 175 2.44 6.09 -11.27
C GLY A 175 3.56 6.28 -12.29
N GLY A 176 3.52 7.41 -13.00
CA GLY A 176 4.55 7.78 -13.97
C GLY A 176 5.93 8.04 -13.36
N ALA A 177 6.05 8.25 -12.05
CA ALA A 177 7.35 8.49 -11.41
C ALA A 177 8.24 7.23 -11.42
N ALA A 178 7.64 6.03 -11.46
CA ALA A 178 8.36 4.76 -11.65
C ALA A 178 8.58 4.38 -13.14
N SER A 179 8.26 5.27 -14.08
CA SER A 179 8.46 5.01 -15.50
C SER A 179 9.96 4.87 -15.81
N GLY A 180 10.30 3.84 -16.60
CA GLY A 180 11.68 3.59 -17.01
C GLY A 180 12.60 3.11 -15.89
N ILE A 181 12.05 2.51 -14.82
CA ILE A 181 12.85 1.79 -13.84
C ILE A 181 13.57 0.59 -14.50
N ASP A 182 14.87 0.50 -14.30
CA ASP A 182 15.69 -0.62 -14.76
C ASP A 182 15.89 -1.63 -13.63
N ILE A 183 15.01 -2.62 -13.59
CA ILE A 183 14.98 -3.67 -12.56
C ILE A 183 16.22 -4.58 -12.66
N SER A 184 16.85 -4.69 -13.84
CA SER A 184 18.05 -5.54 -14.01
C SER A 184 19.25 -5.06 -13.20
N LEU A 185 19.25 -3.77 -12.84
CA LEU A 185 20.27 -3.12 -12.02
C LEU A 185 19.78 -2.85 -10.59
N ALA A 186 18.64 -3.41 -10.19
CA ALA A 186 18.08 -3.23 -8.86
C ALA A 186 18.93 -3.90 -7.77
N ARG A 187 18.93 -3.32 -6.57
CA ARG A 187 19.52 -3.88 -5.35
C ARG A 187 18.54 -3.70 -4.21
N VAL A 188 18.51 -4.65 -3.28
CA VAL A 188 17.83 -4.47 -2.00
C VAL A 188 18.64 -3.46 -1.19
N SER A 189 18.01 -2.35 -0.79
CA SER A 189 18.67 -1.30 0.01
C SER A 189 18.30 -1.40 1.48
N LYS A 190 17.12 -1.96 1.80
CA LYS A 190 16.62 -2.04 3.17
C LYS A 190 15.63 -3.18 3.34
N THR A 191 15.79 -3.95 4.41
CA THR A 191 14.79 -4.91 4.88
C THR A 191 14.75 -4.87 6.40
N ARG A 192 13.61 -4.42 6.95
CA ARG A 192 13.39 -4.41 8.40
C ARG A 192 12.00 -4.94 8.70
N ALA A 193 11.92 -5.84 9.67
CA ALA A 193 10.67 -6.40 10.14
C ALA A 193 10.49 -6.09 11.63
N PHE A 194 9.32 -5.58 11.97
CA PHE A 194 8.89 -5.23 13.32
C PHE A 194 7.50 -5.83 13.59
N PRO A 195 7.02 -5.88 14.84
CA PRO A 195 5.75 -6.53 15.14
C PRO A 195 4.53 -5.98 14.40
N ASN A 196 4.49 -4.66 14.17
CA ASN A 196 3.32 -4.00 13.57
C ASN A 196 3.58 -3.43 12.17
N ASN A 197 4.82 -3.49 11.69
CA ASN A 197 5.19 -2.95 10.38
C ASN A 197 6.47 -3.59 9.85
N LEU A 198 6.71 -3.40 8.56
CA LEU A 198 7.96 -3.74 7.92
C LEU A 198 8.32 -2.66 6.90
N ILE A 199 9.61 -2.60 6.58
CA ILE A 199 10.17 -1.66 5.62
C ILE A 199 10.98 -2.48 4.62
N VAL A 200 10.66 -2.33 3.33
CA VAL A 200 11.44 -2.89 2.23
C VAL A 200 11.83 -1.76 1.28
N GLY A 201 13.12 -1.69 0.97
CA GLY A 201 13.70 -0.69 0.09
C GLY A 201 14.40 -1.35 -1.07
N PHE A 202 14.19 -0.79 -2.26
CA PHE A 202 14.90 -1.18 -3.47
C PHE A 202 15.54 0.03 -4.11
N ARG A 203 16.79 -0.11 -4.54
CA ARG A 203 17.53 0.91 -5.28
C ARG A 203 17.73 0.45 -6.71
N ALA A 204 17.24 1.21 -7.68
CA ALA A 204 17.36 0.91 -9.09
C ALA A 204 17.52 2.20 -9.93
N PRO A 205 18.15 2.15 -11.11
CA PRO A 205 18.13 3.27 -12.04
C PRO A 205 16.69 3.58 -12.44
N MET A 206 16.28 4.82 -12.29
CA MET A 206 14.95 5.30 -12.63
C MET A 206 15.06 6.67 -13.28
N GLY A 207 14.21 6.95 -14.26
CA GLY A 207 14.15 8.27 -14.87
C GLY A 207 13.74 9.30 -13.84
N THR A 208 14.55 10.33 -13.61
CA THR A 208 14.10 11.46 -12.80
C THR A 208 13.15 12.28 -13.65
N ALA A 209 11.85 12.24 -13.37
CA ALA A 209 10.89 13.12 -14.01
C ALA A 209 11.40 14.57 -13.86
N SER A 210 11.81 15.18 -14.97
CA SER A 210 12.44 16.50 -15.05
C SER A 210 11.47 17.65 -14.76
N ARG A 211 10.35 17.38 -14.08
CA ARG A 211 9.40 18.39 -13.64
C ARG A 211 9.37 18.42 -12.13
N ASN A 212 10.11 19.36 -11.56
CA ASN A 212 9.81 19.87 -10.24
C ASN A 212 8.46 20.61 -10.33
N PRO A 213 7.37 20.11 -9.73
CA PRO A 213 6.06 20.79 -9.79
C PRO A 213 6.05 22.10 -9.00
N PHE A 214 7.06 22.34 -8.15
CA PHE A 214 7.21 23.54 -7.32
C PHE A 214 8.17 24.58 -7.91
N GLY A 215 8.77 24.31 -9.08
CA GLY A 215 9.82 25.15 -9.67
C GLY A 215 11.16 25.04 -8.93
N GLY A 216 12.26 24.94 -9.69
CA GLY A 216 13.62 24.77 -9.14
C GLY A 216 14.54 23.97 -10.06
N PRO A 217 15.83 23.82 -9.70
CA PRO A 217 16.80 23.11 -10.53
C PRO A 217 16.36 21.65 -10.75
N THR A 218 16.24 21.26 -12.02
CA THR A 218 16.01 19.88 -12.41
C THR A 218 17.37 19.19 -12.50
N LEU A 219 17.42 17.92 -12.10
CA LEU A 219 18.58 17.10 -12.47
C LEU A 219 18.56 16.91 -13.98
N GLY A 220 19.73 17.02 -14.62
CA GLY A 220 19.88 16.76 -16.06
C GLY A 220 19.29 15.40 -16.43
N GLY A 221 18.73 15.30 -17.64
CA GLY A 221 18.03 14.12 -18.15
C GLY A 221 18.92 12.88 -18.14
N GLY A 222 18.47 11.83 -17.46
CA GLY A 222 19.15 10.55 -17.35
C GLY A 222 18.57 9.70 -16.23
N ALA A 223 18.73 8.37 -16.32
CA ALA A 223 18.35 7.48 -15.23
C ALA A 223 19.34 7.64 -14.06
N ARG A 224 18.82 7.64 -12.83
CA ARG A 224 19.64 7.69 -11.60
C ARG A 224 19.23 6.58 -10.67
N PHE A 225 20.21 6.04 -9.95
CA PHE A 225 19.92 5.13 -8.84
C PHE A 225 19.05 5.86 -7.82
N THR A 226 17.79 5.44 -7.77
CA THR A 226 16.74 5.99 -6.94
C THR A 226 16.30 4.90 -5.98
N GLU A 227 16.14 5.25 -4.71
CA GLU A 227 15.59 4.34 -3.71
C GLU A 227 14.07 4.51 -3.63
N LEU A 228 13.35 3.41 -3.87
CA LEU A 228 11.93 3.27 -3.57
C LEU A 228 11.80 2.53 -2.25
N LEU A 229 11.24 3.21 -1.26
CA LEU A 229 10.99 2.67 0.07
C LEU A 229 9.50 2.38 0.23
N TYR A 230 9.18 1.18 0.71
CA TYR A 230 7.84 0.74 0.99
C TYR A 230 7.73 0.42 2.48
N THR A 231 6.79 1.08 3.14
CA THR A 231 6.40 0.73 4.51
C THR A 231 5.05 0.04 4.47
N ILE A 232 4.96 -1.15 5.07
CA ILE A 232 3.71 -1.86 5.25
C ILE A 232 3.45 -1.89 6.74
N GLN A 233 2.28 -1.43 7.15
CA GLN A 233 1.87 -1.39 8.55
C GLN A 233 0.50 -2.02 8.70
N VAL A 234 0.32 -2.83 9.75
CA VAL A 234 -1.03 -3.27 10.14
C VAL A 234 -1.76 -2.11 10.80
N LEU A 235 -3.00 -1.88 10.38
CA LEU A 235 -3.83 -0.84 10.98
C LEU A 235 -4.26 -1.27 12.39
N PRO A 236 -4.10 -0.41 13.40
CA PRO A 236 -4.57 -0.72 14.75
C PRO A 236 -6.10 -0.78 14.79
N GLU A 237 -6.62 -1.77 15.51
CA GLU A 237 -8.04 -1.89 15.79
C GLU A 237 -8.43 -1.03 17.02
N ASN A 238 -9.62 -0.43 16.99
CA ASN A 238 -10.20 0.28 18.14
C ASN A 238 -9.27 1.28 18.86
N THR A 239 -8.67 2.20 18.13
CA THR A 239 -7.77 3.24 18.67
C THR A 239 -8.42 4.25 19.63
N GLY A 240 -9.74 4.18 19.81
CA GLY A 240 -10.52 5.20 20.51
C GLY A 240 -10.53 6.55 19.79
N TYR A 241 -10.03 6.62 18.55
CA TYR A 241 -9.99 7.85 17.77
C TYR A 241 -11.41 8.33 17.45
N ARG A 242 -11.64 9.63 17.65
CA ARG A 242 -12.90 10.30 17.31
C ARG A 242 -12.68 11.28 16.17
N PRO A 243 -13.21 11.01 14.96
CA PRO A 243 -13.18 11.94 13.85
C PRO A 243 -13.81 13.28 14.23
N ARG A 244 -13.25 14.39 13.72
CA ARG A 244 -13.79 15.74 13.94
C ARG A 244 -14.21 16.33 12.59
N PRO A 245 -15.49 16.70 12.41
CA PRO A 245 -15.93 17.36 11.19
C PRO A 245 -15.12 18.62 10.89
N GLY A 246 -14.83 18.85 9.61
CA GLY A 246 -14.17 20.07 9.15
C GLY A 246 -15.12 21.27 9.14
N ASP A 247 -14.65 22.42 9.62
CA ASP A 247 -15.34 23.70 9.41
C ASP A 247 -14.98 24.23 8.01
N PRO A 248 -15.95 24.40 7.09
CA PRO A 248 -15.67 24.78 5.71
C PRO A 248 -15.07 26.18 5.54
N ARG A 249 -15.11 27.02 6.58
CA ARG A 249 -14.53 28.38 6.55
C ARG A 249 -13.01 28.38 6.76
N MET A 250 -12.45 27.26 7.18
CA MET A 250 -11.03 27.12 7.51
C MET A 250 -10.38 26.08 6.62
N GLY A 251 -9.16 26.35 6.18
CA GLY A 251 -8.34 25.35 5.50
C GLY A 251 -7.82 24.30 6.48
N TYR A 252 -8.13 23.03 6.25
CA TYR A 252 -7.56 21.90 6.98
C TYR A 252 -7.01 20.88 6.00
N PHE A 253 -5.96 20.17 6.40
CA PHE A 253 -5.74 18.83 5.86
C PHE A 253 -6.88 17.93 6.35
N GLY A 254 -7.44 17.12 5.46
CA GLY A 254 -8.60 16.32 5.81
C GLY A 254 -8.84 15.14 4.88
N THR A 255 -9.70 14.25 5.36
CA THR A 255 -10.24 13.14 4.56
C THR A 255 -11.71 13.41 4.31
N ALA A 256 -12.21 13.00 3.14
CA ALA A 256 -13.61 13.16 2.77
C ALA A 256 -14.18 11.86 2.21
N PHE A 257 -15.49 11.71 2.34
CA PHE A 257 -16.26 10.70 1.61
C PHE A 257 -17.59 11.30 1.18
N ASN A 258 -18.17 10.74 0.13
CA ASN A 258 -19.46 11.10 -0.43
C ASN A 258 -20.56 10.23 0.19
N ASP A 259 -21.47 10.85 0.94
CA ASP A 259 -22.65 10.18 1.50
C ASP A 259 -23.85 10.37 0.58
N LEU A 260 -24.15 9.34 -0.20
CA LEU A 260 -25.21 9.33 -1.20
C LEU A 260 -26.62 9.26 -0.59
N SER A 261 -26.75 9.15 0.73
CA SER A 261 -28.03 9.32 1.42
C SER A 261 -28.43 10.79 1.63
N ARG A 262 -27.48 11.73 1.49
CA ARG A 262 -27.76 13.17 1.58
C ARG A 262 -28.52 13.63 0.35
N THR A 263 -29.56 14.43 0.56
CA THR A 263 -30.47 14.82 -0.55
C THR A 263 -30.02 16.12 -1.20
N VAL A 264 -30.55 16.41 -2.39
CA VAL A 264 -30.34 17.68 -3.13
C VAL A 264 -30.62 18.93 -2.28
N ARG A 265 -31.42 18.84 -1.20
CA ARG A 265 -31.64 19.98 -0.28
C ARG A 265 -30.38 20.36 0.52
N ASP A 266 -29.43 19.44 0.68
CA ASP A 266 -28.20 19.67 1.44
C ASP A 266 -27.08 20.31 0.59
N ASN A 267 -27.25 20.39 -0.75
CA ASN A 267 -26.29 20.91 -1.74
C ASN A 267 -24.84 20.36 -1.67
N ASP A 268 -24.54 19.47 -0.71
CA ASP A 268 -23.20 18.94 -0.45
C ASP A 268 -23.29 17.54 0.18
N THR A 269 -23.09 16.53 -0.66
CA THR A 269 -23.07 15.13 -0.25
C THR A 269 -21.75 14.74 0.43
N TRP A 270 -20.75 15.61 0.42
CA TRP A 270 -19.45 15.31 1.02
C TRP A 270 -19.48 15.49 2.54
N VAL A 271 -19.01 14.46 3.23
CA VAL A 271 -18.66 14.50 4.65
C VAL A 271 -17.15 14.66 4.76
N ARG A 272 -16.70 15.70 5.45
CA ARG A 272 -15.28 16.05 5.57
C ARG A 272 -14.84 16.01 7.03
N TYR A 273 -13.71 15.38 7.30
CA TYR A 273 -13.07 15.32 8.62
C TYR A 273 -11.68 15.94 8.55
N ILE A 274 -11.26 16.60 9.63
CA ILE A 274 -9.90 17.12 9.73
C ILE A 274 -8.92 16.00 10.08
N THR A 275 -7.73 16.04 9.48
CA THR A 275 -6.58 15.22 9.86
C THR A 275 -5.92 15.86 11.08
N ARG A 276 -5.80 15.10 12.17
CA ARG A 276 -5.20 15.58 13.42
C ARG A 276 -4.57 14.43 14.22
N TRP A 277 -3.62 14.77 15.06
CA TRP A 277 -3.04 13.85 16.03
C TRP A 277 -4.09 13.32 17.01
N ASN A 278 -4.07 12.01 17.28
CA ASN A 278 -4.89 11.38 18.33
C ASN A 278 -4.26 11.58 19.72
N ILE A 279 -3.97 12.83 20.09
CA ILE A 279 -3.35 13.14 21.37
C ILE A 279 -4.43 13.38 22.43
N GLN A 280 -4.22 12.81 23.61
CA GLN A 280 -5.15 12.87 24.74
C GLN A 280 -4.35 13.21 26.00
N LYS A 281 -4.98 13.92 26.94
CA LYS A 281 -4.43 14.10 28.29
C LYS A 281 -4.25 12.73 28.96
N ALA A 282 -3.17 12.55 29.69
CA ALA A 282 -2.99 11.41 30.57
C ALA A 282 -4.08 11.36 31.65
N ASP A 283 -4.40 12.50 32.26
CA ASP A 283 -5.58 12.69 33.11
C ASP A 283 -6.56 13.69 32.46
N PRO A 284 -7.74 13.23 32.01
CA PRO A 284 -8.72 14.11 31.37
C PRO A 284 -9.39 15.11 32.33
N ASN A 285 -9.31 14.89 33.65
CA ASN A 285 -9.97 15.74 34.65
C ASN A 285 -9.13 16.96 35.03
N LEU A 286 -7.82 16.94 34.76
CA LEU A 286 -6.94 18.07 35.05
C LEU A 286 -7.08 19.17 33.98
N ALA A 287 -7.07 20.42 34.41
CA ALA A 287 -7.02 21.58 33.51
C ALA A 287 -5.79 21.51 32.59
N MET A 288 -4.65 21.11 33.14
CA MET A 288 -3.40 20.84 32.43
C MET A 288 -2.89 19.44 32.79
N SER A 289 -2.52 18.63 31.79
CA SER A 289 -1.96 17.29 31.98
C SER A 289 -0.90 17.01 30.91
N PRO A 290 0.14 16.21 31.20
CA PRO A 290 0.97 15.63 30.14
C PRO A 290 0.12 14.78 29.19
N PRO A 291 0.58 14.49 27.97
CA PRO A 291 -0.11 13.58 27.07
C PRO A 291 -0.05 12.14 27.59
N ARG A 292 -1.07 11.34 27.27
CA ARG A 292 -1.03 9.88 27.49
C ARG A 292 0.11 9.23 26.71
N GLU A 293 0.27 9.65 25.46
CA GLU A 293 1.35 9.25 24.56
C GLU A 293 1.88 10.53 23.87
N PRO A 294 3.15 10.90 24.08
CA PRO A 294 3.72 12.09 23.46
C PRO A 294 3.97 11.88 21.97
N LEU A 295 3.94 12.96 21.20
CA LEU A 295 4.37 12.99 19.81
C LEU A 295 5.91 13.05 19.79
N VAL A 296 6.55 11.90 19.59
CA VAL A 296 8.01 11.81 19.56
C VAL A 296 8.52 12.02 18.13
N TRP A 297 9.26 13.10 17.92
CA TRP A 297 9.94 13.40 16.67
C TRP A 297 11.43 13.15 16.80
N TYR A 298 12.04 12.61 15.75
CA TYR A 298 13.49 12.43 15.68
C TYR A 298 14.09 13.41 14.69
N ILE A 299 15.12 14.13 15.12
CA ILE A 299 16.01 14.85 14.23
C ILE A 299 16.92 13.82 13.58
N GLU A 300 16.76 13.68 12.26
CA GLU A 300 17.49 12.74 11.43
C GLU A 300 19.01 13.04 11.50
N HIS A 301 19.84 12.00 11.49
CA HIS A 301 21.28 12.11 11.78
C HIS A 301 22.09 12.87 10.70
N THR A 302 21.61 12.97 9.46
CA THR A 302 22.24 13.76 8.40
C THR A 302 21.98 15.26 8.51
N VAL A 303 21.02 15.69 9.35
CA VAL A 303 20.79 17.12 9.64
C VAL A 303 22.08 17.73 10.20
N PRO A 304 22.64 18.78 9.57
CA PRO A 304 23.89 19.38 10.04
C PRO A 304 23.80 19.85 11.49
N ILE A 305 24.82 19.52 12.30
CA ILE A 305 24.85 19.77 13.75
C ILE A 305 24.47 21.21 14.09
N ARG A 306 24.97 22.18 13.32
CA ARG A 306 24.70 23.62 13.50
C ARG A 306 23.21 24.01 13.46
N TYR A 307 22.35 23.20 12.84
CA TYR A 307 20.91 23.46 12.73
C TYR A 307 20.08 22.68 13.76
N ARG A 308 20.60 21.58 14.32
CA ARG A 308 19.83 20.66 15.17
C ARG A 308 19.18 21.36 16.37
N ARG A 309 19.90 22.30 17.00
CA ARG A 309 19.36 23.11 18.11
C ARG A 309 18.13 23.91 17.68
N TYR A 310 18.24 24.66 16.59
CA TYR A 310 17.16 25.52 16.12
C TYR A 310 15.96 24.72 15.61
N ILE A 311 16.20 23.57 14.98
CA ILE A 311 15.13 22.64 14.56
C ILE A 311 14.41 22.10 15.80
N ARG A 312 15.15 21.65 16.83
CA ARG A 312 14.56 21.20 18.09
C ARG A 312 13.69 22.29 18.71
N GLU A 313 14.22 23.50 18.88
CA GLU A 313 13.51 24.62 19.49
C GLU A 313 12.25 24.99 18.67
N GLY A 314 12.36 25.04 17.34
CA GLY A 314 11.23 25.35 16.46
C GLY A 314 10.11 24.32 16.50
N VAL A 315 10.43 23.03 16.63
CA VAL A 315 9.41 21.98 16.78
C VAL A 315 8.78 22.02 18.18
N LEU A 316 9.59 22.21 19.23
CA LEU A 316 9.09 22.28 20.61
C LEU A 316 8.20 23.51 20.86
N GLU A 317 8.36 24.59 20.10
CA GLU A 317 7.51 25.79 20.20
C GLU A 317 6.02 25.48 20.00
N TRP A 318 5.68 24.45 19.22
CA TRP A 318 4.30 23.99 19.05
C TRP A 318 3.65 23.50 20.34
N ASN A 319 4.43 23.15 21.38
CA ASN A 319 3.87 22.83 22.69
C ASN A 319 3.04 23.99 23.27
N LYS A 320 3.37 25.25 22.96
CA LYS A 320 2.57 26.40 23.39
C LYS A 320 1.13 26.33 22.89
N ALA A 321 0.91 25.81 21.68
CA ALA A 321 -0.43 25.61 21.13
C ALA A 321 -1.17 24.45 21.83
N PHE A 322 -0.45 23.38 22.19
CA PHE A 322 -1.01 22.26 22.95
C PHE A 322 -1.37 22.66 24.40
N GLU A 323 -0.59 23.54 25.01
CA GLU A 323 -0.89 24.10 26.33
C GLU A 323 -2.21 24.89 26.33
N GLN A 324 -2.55 25.60 25.24
CA GLN A 324 -3.85 26.28 25.11
C GLN A 324 -5.04 25.31 25.13
N VAL A 325 -4.82 24.05 24.79
CA VAL A 325 -5.83 22.97 24.88
C VAL A 325 -5.61 22.06 26.10
N GLY A 326 -4.76 22.48 27.04
CA GLY A 326 -4.52 21.83 28.32
C GLY A 326 -3.57 20.63 28.28
N ILE A 327 -2.77 20.45 27.23
CA ILE A 327 -1.79 19.37 27.13
C ILE A 327 -0.38 19.96 27.26
N ALA A 328 0.29 19.67 28.37
CA ALA A 328 1.67 20.09 28.60
C ALA A 328 2.65 19.13 27.92
N ASN A 329 3.70 19.65 27.25
CA ASN A 329 4.75 18.84 26.63
C ASN A 329 4.21 17.73 25.70
N ALA A 330 3.25 18.08 24.85
CA ALA A 330 2.67 17.20 23.83
C ALA A 330 3.71 16.61 22.87
N ILE A 331 4.74 17.39 22.53
CA ILE A 331 5.78 17.04 21.57
C ILE A 331 7.12 16.85 22.30
N GLU A 332 7.79 15.75 22.00
CA GLU A 332 9.17 15.48 22.35
C GLU A 332 10.05 15.45 21.10
N VAL A 333 11.26 15.99 21.19
CA VAL A 333 12.22 15.97 20.08
C VAL A 333 13.51 15.28 20.51
N ARG A 334 13.77 14.12 19.92
CA ARG A 334 14.95 13.29 20.15
C ARG A 334 15.95 13.42 18.99
N GLN A 335 17.19 13.08 19.24
CA GLN A 335 18.19 12.95 18.18
C GLN A 335 18.21 11.49 17.74
N GLN A 336 18.22 11.24 16.43
CA GLN A 336 18.53 9.91 15.92
C GLN A 336 20.02 9.64 16.13
N ASP A 337 20.33 8.52 16.77
CA ASP A 337 21.68 8.04 17.03
C ASP A 337 22.37 7.50 15.77
#